data_AF-A0A353ZTI9-F1
#
_entry.id   AF-A0A353ZTI9-F1
#
_cell.length_a   1.000
_cell.length_b   1.000
_cell.length_c   1.000
_cell.angle_alpha   90.00
_cell.angle_beta   90.00
_cell.angle_gamma   90.00
#
_symmetry.space_group_name_H-M   'P 1'
#
loop_
_entity.id
_entity.type
_entity.pdbx_description
1 polymer ?
#
loop_
_entity_poly.entity_id
_entity_poly.type
_entity_poly.pdbx_seq_one_letter_code
_entity_poly.pdbx_strand_id
1 'polypeptide(L)'
;MSIDPGAVAAPPLKSRIHGCLLGGALGDSLGYAVEFDPIESIRHRFGPEGLTDFGALGPGSHFSDDTQMTLYTVDGLVEALEWANEGVGADANACLWLAYLRWLDTQGESVPPQAPSQPPRWIDGNEVLRHRRAPGNACISGLATGEMGTVYRPVNPESKGCGTVMRSAPFGLIPHIASDAVYKLSADAASLTHGHPSARQSAGSFSLLIHRLVAGDSLADAAAAVLDGVRGLKDVAAELPERLEAAVRCAGTGVLSPEELVWQLGGGWVAEEAFAVGLYAVLATAPGPDSTLSPEGHFRAAIALAVNHSGDSDSTGSIAGNILGAFYGEECLPQEWLDALEAPDVIRGMADLLVGVTTA
;
A
#
# COMPACT_ATOMS: atom_id res chain seq x y z
N MET A 1 26.26 -0.68 30.83
CA MET A 1 25.42 -0.71 29.61
C MET A 1 26.20 0.03 28.54
N SER A 2 26.82 -0.71 27.63
CA SER A 2 27.52 -0.14 26.49
C SER A 2 26.46 0.33 25.52
N ILE A 3 26.36 1.64 25.28
CA ILE A 3 25.53 2.19 24.22
C ILE A 3 26.28 1.92 22.93
N ASP A 4 25.70 1.08 22.08
CA ASP A 4 26.25 0.80 20.75
C ASP A 4 26.16 2.09 19.91
N PRO A 5 27.30 2.70 19.51
CA PRO A 5 27.28 3.99 18.81
C PRO A 5 26.77 3.92 17.36
N GLY A 6 26.42 2.73 16.87
CA GLY A 6 26.02 2.49 15.48
C GLY A 6 24.54 2.14 15.26
N ALA A 7 23.72 2.04 16.32
CA ALA A 7 22.30 1.77 16.14
C ALA A 7 21.58 3.04 15.66
N VAL A 8 21.20 3.07 14.38
CA VAL A 8 20.31 4.10 13.83
C VAL A 8 19.06 4.17 14.72
N ALA A 9 18.77 5.34 15.29
CA ALA A 9 17.63 5.51 16.16
C ALA A 9 16.35 5.17 15.37
N ALA A 10 15.46 4.38 15.96
CA ALA A 10 14.19 4.03 15.33
C ALA A 10 13.44 5.31 14.91
N PRO A 11 12.94 5.40 13.66
CA PRO A 11 12.31 6.62 13.17
C PRO A 11 11.04 6.93 13.98
N PRO A 12 10.77 8.21 14.28
CA PRO A 12 9.57 8.61 14.99
C PRO A 12 8.33 8.31 14.16
N LEU A 13 7.17 8.12 14.82
CA LEU A 13 5.90 7.81 14.16
C LEU A 13 5.57 8.79 13.02
N LYS A 14 5.81 10.09 13.20
CA LYS A 14 5.66 11.09 12.13
C LYS A 14 6.45 10.72 10.88
N SER A 15 7.74 10.41 11.03
CA SER A 15 8.60 10.03 9.90
C SER A 15 8.14 8.73 9.25
N ARG A 16 7.63 7.77 10.04
CA ARG A 16 7.04 6.52 9.51
C ARG A 16 5.76 6.75 8.73
N ILE A 17 4.88 7.65 9.18
CA ILE A 17 3.64 8.01 8.47
C ILE A 17 3.97 8.66 7.13
N HIS A 18 4.81 9.70 7.13
CA HIS A 18 5.25 10.36 5.90
C HIS A 18 6.01 9.40 4.99
N GLY A 19 6.95 8.65 5.54
CA GLY A 19 7.75 7.65 4.83
C GLY A 19 6.88 6.63 4.13
N CYS A 20 5.90 6.04 4.84
CA CYS A 20 4.98 5.06 4.30
C CYS A 20 4.15 5.61 3.14
N LEU A 21 3.53 6.78 3.30
CA LEU A 21 2.65 7.35 2.28
C LEU A 21 3.42 7.86 1.05
N LEU A 22 4.55 8.57 1.26
CA LEU A 22 5.40 9.04 0.16
C LEU A 22 6.12 7.88 -0.53
N GLY A 23 6.60 6.89 0.24
CA GLY A 23 7.25 5.71 -0.29
C GLY A 23 6.32 4.90 -1.19
N GLY A 24 5.07 4.70 -0.76
CA GLY A 24 4.04 4.11 -1.60
C GLY A 24 3.81 4.88 -2.89
N ALA A 25 3.63 6.21 -2.79
CA ALA A 25 3.42 7.05 -3.96
C ALA A 25 4.60 7.06 -4.94
N LEU A 26 5.84 6.97 -4.44
CA LEU A 26 7.03 6.82 -5.29
C LEU A 26 7.04 5.47 -6.00
N GLY A 27 6.68 4.39 -5.30
CA GLY A 27 6.60 3.04 -5.86
C GLY A 27 5.51 2.92 -6.92
N ASP A 28 4.31 3.40 -6.60
CA ASP A 28 3.17 3.57 -7.53
C ASP A 28 3.63 4.36 -8.76
N SER A 29 4.13 5.59 -8.57
CA SER A 29 4.46 6.47 -9.68
C SER A 29 5.54 5.90 -10.62
N LEU A 30 6.53 5.17 -10.09
CA LEU A 30 7.53 4.51 -10.93
C LEU A 30 6.94 3.28 -11.64
N GLY A 31 6.15 2.47 -10.93
CA GLY A 31 5.51 1.29 -11.50
C GLY A 31 4.45 1.63 -12.55
N TYR A 32 3.73 2.74 -12.39
CA TYR A 32 2.70 3.21 -13.31
C TYR A 32 3.26 3.51 -14.70
N ALA A 33 4.54 3.92 -14.79
CA ALA A 33 5.20 4.18 -16.07
C ALA A 33 5.43 2.93 -16.94
N VAL A 34 5.30 1.74 -16.34
CA VAL A 34 5.52 0.42 -16.95
C VAL A 34 4.37 -0.56 -16.64
N GLU A 35 3.26 -0.06 -16.10
CA GLU A 35 2.09 -0.86 -15.75
C GLU A 35 1.62 -1.67 -16.98
N PHE A 36 1.46 -2.98 -16.79
CA PHE A 36 1.04 -3.95 -17.80
C PHE A 36 1.98 -4.14 -19.01
N ASP A 37 3.14 -3.47 -19.04
CA ASP A 37 4.11 -3.69 -20.11
C ASP A 37 4.78 -5.07 -19.97
N PRO A 38 4.97 -5.81 -21.07
CA PRO A 38 5.84 -6.98 -21.05
C PRO A 38 7.28 -6.58 -20.68
N ILE A 39 7.98 -7.41 -19.91
CA ILE A 39 9.36 -7.15 -19.47
C ILE A 39 10.31 -6.85 -20.64
N GLU A 40 10.09 -7.45 -21.82
CA GLU A 40 10.88 -7.16 -23.01
C GLU A 40 10.69 -5.71 -23.49
N SER A 41 9.48 -5.17 -23.37
CA SER A 41 9.16 -3.77 -23.71
C SER A 41 9.78 -2.82 -22.70
N ILE A 42 9.72 -3.15 -21.41
CA ILE A 42 10.37 -2.40 -20.33
C ILE A 42 11.88 -2.34 -20.59
N ARG A 43 12.51 -3.49 -20.85
CA ARG A 43 13.95 -3.57 -21.14
C ARG A 43 14.34 -2.85 -22.43
N HIS A 44 13.48 -2.89 -23.45
CA HIS A 44 13.72 -2.14 -24.69
C HIS A 44 13.67 -0.62 -24.46
N ARG A 45 12.79 -0.13 -23.59
CA ARG A 45 12.65 1.30 -23.25
C ARG A 45 13.78 1.79 -22.34
N PHE A 46 14.15 1.02 -21.32
CA PHE A 46 15.00 1.49 -20.22
C PHE A 46 16.37 0.81 -20.11
N GLY A 47 16.62 -0.24 -20.92
CA GLY A 47 17.84 -1.03 -20.88
C GLY A 47 17.68 -2.36 -20.13
N PRO A 48 18.74 -3.19 -20.05
CA PRO A 48 18.65 -4.56 -19.54
C PRO A 48 18.18 -4.66 -18.08
N GLU A 49 18.48 -3.64 -17.27
CA GLU A 49 18.09 -3.54 -15.86
C GLU A 49 16.65 -3.02 -15.67
N GLY A 50 15.97 -2.62 -16.75
CA GLY A 50 14.63 -2.06 -16.70
C GLY A 50 14.58 -0.64 -16.11
N LEU A 51 13.41 -0.24 -15.61
CA LEU A 51 13.16 1.07 -15.01
C LEU A 51 13.65 1.10 -13.56
N THR A 52 14.72 1.84 -13.29
CA THR A 52 15.37 1.87 -11.97
C THR A 52 15.40 3.25 -11.32
N ASP A 53 15.03 4.31 -12.04
CA ASP A 53 15.13 5.70 -11.57
C ASP A 53 14.15 6.63 -12.31
N PHE A 54 13.63 7.64 -11.59
CA PHE A 54 12.74 8.66 -12.16
C PHE A 54 13.42 9.51 -13.25
N GLY A 55 14.75 9.64 -13.25
CA GLY A 55 15.51 10.34 -14.29
C GLY A 55 15.41 9.67 -15.66
N ALA A 56 14.97 8.40 -15.72
CA ALA A 56 14.64 7.72 -16.97
C ALA A 56 13.26 8.08 -17.51
N LEU A 57 12.42 8.73 -16.70
CA LEU A 57 11.09 9.21 -17.07
C LEU A 57 11.17 10.68 -17.54
N GLY A 58 10.26 11.04 -18.44
CA GLY A 58 10.07 12.44 -18.83
C GLY A 58 9.46 13.28 -17.69
N PRO A 59 9.41 14.61 -17.83
CA PRO A 59 8.67 15.44 -16.89
C PRO A 59 7.20 15.01 -16.84
N GLY A 60 6.67 14.81 -15.62
CA GLY A 60 5.30 14.33 -15.39
C GLY A 60 5.20 12.84 -15.08
N SER A 61 6.01 12.33 -14.16
CA SER A 61 5.70 11.04 -13.55
C SER A 61 4.45 11.21 -12.67
N HIS A 62 3.50 10.30 -12.80
CA HIS A 62 2.17 10.39 -12.21
C HIS A 62 1.95 9.17 -11.33
N PHE A 63 1.27 9.35 -10.19
CA PHE A 63 0.75 8.22 -9.42
C PHE A 63 -0.63 7.77 -9.95
N SER A 64 -1.00 6.51 -9.74
CA SER A 64 -2.25 5.88 -10.22
C SER A 64 -3.38 5.98 -9.18
N ASP A 65 -4.43 5.17 -9.34
CA ASP A 65 -5.48 5.03 -8.34
C ASP A 65 -4.99 4.44 -7.02
N ASP A 66 -3.86 3.73 -7.00
CA ASP A 66 -3.19 3.25 -5.79
C ASP A 66 -2.98 4.36 -4.76
N THR A 67 -2.25 5.41 -5.14
CA THR A 67 -2.01 6.57 -4.28
C THR A 67 -3.30 7.31 -4.00
N GLN A 68 -4.15 7.53 -5.01
CA GLN A 68 -5.41 8.24 -4.82
C GLN A 68 -6.26 7.56 -3.74
N MET A 69 -6.54 6.26 -3.90
CA MET A 69 -7.34 5.50 -2.96
C MET A 69 -6.67 5.38 -1.59
N THR A 70 -5.33 5.28 -1.52
CA THR A 70 -4.58 5.34 -0.26
C THR A 70 -4.85 6.65 0.48
N LEU A 71 -4.80 7.80 -0.20
CA LEU A 71 -5.06 9.10 0.42
C LEU A 71 -6.52 9.23 0.90
N TYR A 72 -7.48 8.68 0.16
CA TYR A 72 -8.87 8.60 0.63
C TYR A 72 -9.07 7.60 1.77
N THR A 73 -8.28 6.53 1.86
CA THR A 73 -8.22 5.68 3.06
C THR A 73 -7.77 6.51 4.26
N VAL A 74 -6.69 7.28 4.11
CA VAL A 74 -6.19 8.16 5.18
C VAL A 74 -7.28 9.16 5.59
N ASP A 75 -7.99 9.77 4.65
CA ASP A 75 -9.06 10.73 4.93
C ASP A 75 -10.22 10.11 5.73
N GLY A 76 -10.68 8.91 5.35
CA GLY A 76 -11.71 8.19 6.10
C GLY A 76 -11.26 7.78 7.51
N LEU A 77 -9.99 7.41 7.69
CA LEU A 77 -9.41 7.13 9.01
C LEU A 77 -9.28 8.39 9.86
N VAL A 78 -8.83 9.49 9.27
CA VAL A 78 -8.73 10.80 9.93
C VAL A 78 -10.10 11.23 10.43
N GLU A 79 -11.14 11.14 9.60
CA GLU A 79 -12.51 11.46 10.01
C GLU A 79 -12.96 10.62 11.21
N ALA A 80 -12.74 9.31 11.18
CA ALA A 80 -13.10 8.43 12.30
C ALA A 80 -12.35 8.77 13.60
N LEU A 81 -11.07 9.14 13.49
CA LEU A 81 -10.23 9.52 14.63
C LEU A 81 -10.57 10.92 15.17
N GLU A 82 -10.96 11.88 14.31
CA GLU A 82 -11.47 13.20 14.72
C GLU A 82 -12.67 13.02 15.66
N TRP A 83 -13.66 12.23 15.25
CA TRP A 83 -14.83 11.93 16.09
C TRP A 83 -14.43 11.25 17.41
N ALA A 84 -13.53 10.26 17.35
CA ALA A 84 -13.07 9.56 18.55
C ALA A 84 -12.37 10.49 19.55
N ASN A 85 -11.53 11.42 19.07
CA ASN A 85 -10.83 12.41 19.89
C ASN A 85 -11.78 13.42 20.52
N GLU A 86 -12.92 13.69 19.89
CA GLU A 86 -14.02 14.50 20.45
C GLU A 86 -14.90 13.71 21.44
N GLY A 87 -14.62 12.42 21.66
CA GLY A 87 -15.41 11.55 22.53
C GLY A 87 -16.74 11.09 21.91
N VAL A 88 -16.85 11.15 20.57
CA VAL A 88 -18.02 10.75 19.81
C VAL A 88 -17.72 9.44 19.06
N GLY A 89 -18.59 8.45 19.22
CA GLY A 89 -18.47 7.20 18.47
C GLY A 89 -18.77 7.40 16.99
N ALA A 90 -17.87 6.95 16.12
CA ALA A 90 -18.06 6.90 14.67
C ALA A 90 -17.90 5.46 14.15
N ASP A 91 -18.64 5.13 13.10
CA ASP A 91 -18.41 3.90 12.34
C ASP A 91 -17.28 4.16 11.34
N ALA A 92 -16.07 3.67 11.66
CA ALA A 92 -14.90 3.86 10.82
C ALA A 92 -15.10 3.32 9.40
N ASN A 93 -15.85 2.23 9.23
CA ASN A 93 -16.11 1.66 7.91
C ASN A 93 -17.05 2.55 7.10
N ALA A 94 -17.99 3.25 7.76
CA ALA A 94 -18.82 4.25 7.12
C ALA A 94 -18.02 5.50 6.70
N CYS A 95 -17.09 5.99 7.53
CA CYS A 95 -16.20 7.10 7.17
C CYS A 95 -15.35 6.77 5.94
N LEU A 96 -14.76 5.57 5.91
CA LEU A 96 -14.00 5.05 4.76
C LEU A 96 -14.87 4.92 3.51
N TRP A 97 -16.09 4.41 3.67
CA TRP A 97 -17.03 4.29 2.56
C TRP A 97 -17.40 5.65 1.97
N LEU A 98 -17.70 6.65 2.80
CA LEU A 98 -17.97 8.01 2.34
C LEU A 98 -16.75 8.61 1.63
N ALA A 99 -15.54 8.40 2.14
CA ALA A 99 -14.30 8.81 1.48
C ALA A 99 -14.14 8.18 0.09
N TYR A 100 -14.39 6.87 -0.04
CA TYR A 100 -14.33 6.21 -1.33
C TYR A 100 -15.44 6.64 -2.29
N LEU A 101 -16.63 6.98 -1.81
CA LEU A 101 -17.68 7.58 -2.66
C LEU A 101 -17.27 8.97 -3.17
N ARG A 102 -16.52 9.75 -2.38
CA ARG A 102 -15.93 11.01 -2.86
C ARG A 102 -14.85 10.76 -3.91
N TRP A 103 -13.96 9.79 -3.68
CA TRP A 103 -12.99 9.36 -4.70
C TRP A 103 -13.68 8.93 -6.00
N LEU A 104 -14.79 8.17 -5.91
CA LEU A 104 -15.55 7.74 -7.09
C LEU A 104 -16.03 8.94 -7.93
N ASP A 105 -16.54 10.00 -7.28
CA ASP A 105 -16.92 11.25 -7.95
C ASP A 105 -15.71 11.91 -8.64
N THR A 106 -14.53 11.90 -8.03
CA THR A 106 -13.32 12.44 -8.67
C THR A 106 -12.88 11.65 -9.90
N GLN A 107 -13.32 10.39 -10.05
CA GLN A 107 -13.10 9.58 -11.24
C GLN A 107 -14.12 9.81 -12.37
N GLY A 108 -15.07 10.75 -12.17
CA GLY A 108 -16.14 11.06 -13.11
C GLY A 108 -17.28 10.06 -13.13
N GLU A 109 -17.36 9.20 -12.11
CA GLU A 109 -18.44 8.23 -11.94
C GLU A 109 -19.54 8.82 -11.06
N SER A 110 -20.80 8.45 -11.32
CA SER A 110 -21.93 8.94 -10.53
C SER A 110 -22.32 7.95 -9.44
N VAL A 111 -22.55 8.45 -8.22
CA VAL A 111 -23.18 7.66 -7.16
C VAL A 111 -24.70 7.58 -7.39
N PRO A 112 -25.34 6.43 -7.10
CA PRO A 112 -26.79 6.32 -7.21
C PRO A 112 -27.52 7.29 -6.25
N PRO A 113 -28.75 7.76 -6.57
CA PRO A 113 -29.50 8.70 -5.73
C PRO A 113 -29.78 8.23 -4.29
N GLN A 114 -29.72 6.93 -4.05
CA GLN A 114 -29.89 6.31 -2.73
C GLN A 114 -28.60 6.29 -1.88
N ALA A 115 -27.44 6.59 -2.47
CA ALA A 115 -26.20 6.72 -1.72
C ALA A 115 -26.33 7.89 -0.71
N PRO A 116 -25.69 7.79 0.47
CA PRO A 116 -25.74 8.88 1.45
C PRO A 116 -25.09 10.14 0.89
N SER A 117 -25.39 11.29 1.49
CA SER A 117 -24.61 12.50 1.21
C SER A 117 -23.15 12.29 1.62
N GLN A 118 -22.21 12.73 0.79
CA GLN A 118 -20.78 12.76 1.11
C GLN A 118 -20.35 14.22 1.34
N PRO A 119 -20.27 14.70 2.60
CA PRO A 119 -19.78 16.05 2.87
C PRO A 119 -18.36 16.21 2.33
N PRO A 120 -18.05 17.34 1.66
CA PRO A 120 -16.72 17.55 1.11
C PRO A 120 -15.69 17.72 2.23
N ARG A 121 -14.49 17.23 2.01
CA ARG A 121 -13.31 17.34 2.87
C ARG A 121 -12.16 18.00 2.11
N TRP A 122 -11.09 18.34 2.83
CA TRP A 122 -9.93 19.03 2.26
C TRP A 122 -9.35 18.31 1.03
N ILE A 123 -9.31 16.97 1.07
CA ILE A 123 -8.74 16.14 0.01
C ILE A 123 -9.42 16.36 -1.35
N ASP A 124 -10.73 16.61 -1.38
CA ASP A 124 -11.54 16.72 -2.62
C ASP A 124 -11.21 17.96 -3.46
N GLY A 125 -10.56 18.95 -2.85
CA GLY A 125 -10.14 20.19 -3.50
C GLY A 125 -8.88 20.05 -4.36
N ASN A 126 -8.19 18.92 -4.30
CA ASN A 126 -6.93 18.70 -5.00
C ASN A 126 -7.16 18.18 -6.43
N GLU A 127 -6.90 19.04 -7.43
CA GLU A 127 -7.15 18.73 -8.85
C GLU A 127 -6.40 17.49 -9.34
N VAL A 128 -5.20 17.23 -8.81
CA VAL A 128 -4.39 16.06 -9.15
C VAL A 128 -5.12 14.73 -8.92
N LEU A 129 -6.04 14.67 -7.94
CA LEU A 129 -6.81 13.46 -7.59
C LEU A 129 -8.05 13.25 -8.49
N ARG A 130 -8.31 14.17 -9.43
CA ARG A 130 -9.44 14.12 -10.38
C ARG A 130 -9.04 13.55 -11.74
N HIS A 131 -7.78 13.18 -11.92
CA HIS A 131 -7.32 12.51 -13.12
C HIS A 131 -7.55 11.00 -13.02
N ARG A 132 -8.36 10.47 -13.93
CA ARG A 132 -8.64 9.03 -14.02
C ARG A 132 -7.41 8.29 -14.54
N ARG A 133 -6.78 7.48 -13.67
CA ARG A 133 -5.53 6.76 -13.96
C ARG A 133 -5.70 5.30 -13.49
N ALA A 134 -5.97 4.43 -14.46
CA ALA A 134 -6.13 2.99 -14.26
C ALA A 134 -7.08 2.50 -13.13
N PRO A 135 -8.21 3.19 -12.80
CA PRO A 135 -9.01 2.84 -11.63
C PRO A 135 -9.45 1.37 -11.65
N GLY A 136 -9.13 0.64 -10.58
CA GLY A 136 -9.47 -0.77 -10.45
C GLY A 136 -10.97 -1.03 -10.66
N ASN A 137 -11.30 -1.93 -11.59
CA ASN A 137 -12.69 -2.20 -12.00
C ASN A 137 -13.61 -2.55 -10.83
N ALA A 138 -13.11 -3.33 -9.86
CA ALA A 138 -13.88 -3.72 -8.68
C ALA A 138 -14.04 -2.59 -7.65
N CYS A 139 -13.11 -1.62 -7.61
CA CYS A 139 -13.26 -0.40 -6.83
C CYS A 139 -14.43 0.41 -7.38
N ILE A 140 -14.43 0.68 -8.68
CA ILE A 140 -15.50 1.43 -9.36
C ILE A 140 -16.84 0.69 -9.24
N SER A 141 -16.91 -0.57 -9.67
CA SER A 141 -18.17 -1.31 -9.71
C SER A 141 -18.76 -1.54 -8.32
N GLY A 142 -17.92 -1.72 -7.29
CA GLY A 142 -18.36 -1.91 -5.91
C GLY A 142 -18.98 -0.64 -5.34
N LEU A 143 -18.30 0.50 -5.50
CA LEU A 143 -18.77 1.79 -4.99
C LEU A 143 -19.98 2.32 -5.78
N ALA A 144 -20.02 2.08 -7.10
CA ALA A 144 -21.12 2.48 -7.96
C ALA A 144 -22.46 1.81 -7.62
N THR A 145 -22.46 0.73 -6.82
CA THR A 145 -23.70 0.16 -6.26
C THR A 145 -24.42 1.12 -5.32
N GLY A 146 -23.69 2.04 -4.68
CA GLY A 146 -24.20 2.87 -3.58
C GLY A 146 -24.53 2.08 -2.31
N GLU A 147 -24.12 0.81 -2.22
CA GLU A 147 -24.28 -0.03 -1.04
C GLU A 147 -22.97 -0.07 -0.22
N MET A 148 -23.10 0.02 1.11
CA MET A 148 -21.95 -0.17 1.99
C MET A 148 -21.68 -1.68 2.14
N GLY A 149 -20.74 -2.19 1.36
CA GLY A 149 -20.31 -3.57 1.42
C GLY A 149 -19.79 -3.97 2.81
N THR A 150 -20.06 -5.21 3.22
CA THR A 150 -19.62 -5.75 4.53
C THR A 150 -19.08 -7.16 4.37
N VAL A 151 -18.36 -7.68 5.37
CA VAL A 151 -17.87 -9.07 5.35
C VAL A 151 -18.99 -10.10 5.14
N TYR A 152 -20.19 -9.83 5.66
CA TYR A 152 -21.35 -10.73 5.52
C TYR A 152 -22.16 -10.52 4.24
N ARG A 153 -22.09 -9.31 3.67
CA ARG A 153 -22.78 -8.91 2.44
C ARG A 153 -21.83 -8.04 1.61
N PRO A 154 -20.78 -8.64 1.02
CA PRO A 154 -19.82 -7.85 0.29
C PRO A 154 -20.36 -7.50 -1.09
N VAL A 155 -19.94 -6.34 -1.60
CA VAL A 155 -20.03 -6.07 -3.03
C VAL A 155 -18.94 -6.86 -3.75
N ASN A 156 -19.17 -7.22 -5.02
CA ASN A 156 -18.24 -8.02 -5.82
C ASN A 156 -17.72 -9.29 -5.09
N PRO A 157 -18.60 -10.25 -4.74
CA PRO A 157 -18.27 -11.40 -3.87
C PRO A 157 -17.08 -12.24 -4.36
N GLU A 158 -16.87 -12.31 -5.67
CA GLU A 158 -15.80 -13.09 -6.30
C GLU A 158 -14.54 -12.28 -6.61
N SER A 159 -14.53 -10.96 -6.38
CA SER A 159 -13.39 -10.13 -6.78
C SER A 159 -12.19 -10.31 -5.86
N LYS A 160 -11.06 -10.70 -6.47
CA LYS A 160 -9.75 -10.89 -5.83
C LYS A 160 -8.75 -9.75 -6.06
N GLY A 161 -9.13 -8.71 -6.81
CA GLY A 161 -8.20 -7.66 -7.28
C GLY A 161 -7.34 -7.03 -6.18
N CYS A 162 -6.15 -6.55 -6.57
CA CYS A 162 -5.17 -5.84 -5.73
C CYS A 162 -5.70 -4.55 -5.09
N GLY A 163 -6.80 -3.99 -5.63
CA GLY A 163 -7.48 -2.78 -5.16
C GLY A 163 -7.76 -2.70 -3.66
N THR A 164 -7.79 -3.83 -2.95
CA THR A 164 -7.88 -3.86 -1.49
C THR A 164 -6.56 -3.59 -0.80
N VAL A 165 -5.47 -4.24 -1.24
CA VAL A 165 -4.19 -4.22 -0.54
C VAL A 165 -3.38 -2.96 -0.85
N MET A 166 -3.46 -2.44 -2.08
CA MET A 166 -2.74 -1.24 -2.51
C MET A 166 -3.03 -0.01 -1.64
N ARG A 167 -4.21 0.04 -1.02
CA ARG A 167 -4.68 1.17 -0.20
C ARG A 167 -4.77 0.88 1.29
N SER A 168 -4.15 -0.21 1.75
CA SER A 168 -4.31 -0.73 3.11
C SER A 168 -3.18 -0.36 4.07
N ALA A 169 -2.05 0.16 3.59
CA ALA A 169 -0.97 0.57 4.48
C ALA A 169 -1.39 1.55 5.60
N PRO A 170 -2.29 2.53 5.38
CA PRO A 170 -2.70 3.49 6.41
C PRO A 170 -3.30 2.87 7.68
N PHE A 171 -3.97 1.72 7.58
CA PHE A 171 -4.55 1.05 8.76
C PHE A 171 -3.48 0.62 9.76
N GLY A 172 -2.30 0.22 9.28
CA GLY A 172 -1.18 -0.16 10.13
C GLY A 172 -0.48 1.00 10.82
N LEU A 173 -0.70 2.23 10.36
CA LEU A 173 -0.07 3.44 10.90
C LEU A 173 -0.76 3.97 12.17
N ILE A 174 -1.96 3.48 12.50
CA ILE A 174 -2.70 3.92 13.69
C ILE A 174 -2.00 3.35 14.94
N PRO A 175 -1.48 4.20 15.84
CA PRO A 175 -0.81 3.74 17.04
C PRO A 175 -1.81 3.30 18.11
N HIS A 176 -1.32 2.53 19.08
CA HIS A 176 -2.06 2.18 20.31
C HIS A 176 -3.38 1.43 20.14
N ILE A 177 -3.62 0.84 18.97
CA ILE A 177 -4.71 -0.12 18.74
C ILE A 177 -4.16 -1.54 18.73
N ALA A 178 -4.99 -2.51 19.11
CA ALA A 178 -4.60 -3.91 19.09
C ALA A 178 -4.51 -4.45 17.66
N SER A 179 -3.61 -5.42 17.42
CA SER A 179 -3.39 -6.00 16.09
C SER A 179 -4.66 -6.58 15.47
N ASP A 180 -5.52 -7.21 16.27
CA ASP A 180 -6.81 -7.74 15.81
C ASP A 180 -7.75 -6.64 15.31
N ALA A 181 -7.72 -5.46 15.94
CA ALA A 181 -8.45 -4.28 15.49
C ALA A 181 -7.89 -3.74 14.16
N VAL A 182 -6.56 -3.66 13.99
CA VAL A 182 -5.91 -3.27 12.72
C VAL A 182 -6.37 -4.17 11.58
N TYR A 183 -6.25 -5.49 11.78
CA TYR A 183 -6.66 -6.49 10.81
C TYR A 183 -8.13 -6.35 10.46
N LYS A 184 -8.99 -6.23 11.48
CA LYS A 184 -10.44 -6.13 11.30
C LYS A 184 -10.83 -4.87 10.53
N LEU A 185 -10.31 -3.71 10.90
CA LEU A 185 -10.61 -2.44 10.23
C LEU A 185 -10.26 -2.51 8.74
N SER A 186 -9.07 -3.00 8.41
CA SER A 186 -8.66 -3.12 7.01
C SER A 186 -9.45 -4.19 6.24
N ALA A 187 -9.74 -5.34 6.85
CA ALA A 187 -10.49 -6.41 6.18
C ALA A 187 -11.97 -6.02 5.95
N ASP A 188 -12.57 -5.28 6.88
CA ASP A 188 -13.92 -4.72 6.74
C ASP A 188 -13.94 -3.63 5.65
N ALA A 189 -12.93 -2.76 5.60
CA ALA A 189 -12.81 -1.72 4.57
C ALA A 189 -12.60 -2.31 3.16
N ALA A 190 -11.89 -3.44 3.05
CA ALA A 190 -11.76 -4.16 1.79
C ALA A 190 -13.13 -4.62 1.24
N SER A 191 -14.06 -5.05 2.13
CA SER A 191 -15.43 -5.45 1.76
C SER A 191 -16.27 -4.37 1.11
N LEU A 192 -15.88 -3.09 1.22
CA LEU A 192 -16.55 -1.98 0.54
C LEU A 192 -16.44 -2.05 -1.00
N THR A 193 -15.53 -2.88 -1.52
CA THR A 193 -15.27 -3.01 -2.97
C THR A 193 -15.03 -4.43 -3.44
N HIS A 194 -14.48 -5.30 -2.58
CA HIS A 194 -14.08 -6.66 -2.94
C HIS A 194 -14.58 -7.65 -1.88
N GLY A 195 -15.28 -8.69 -2.30
CA GLY A 195 -15.86 -9.67 -1.39
C GLY A 195 -15.04 -10.93 -1.16
N HIS A 196 -14.12 -11.27 -2.07
CA HIS A 196 -13.42 -12.54 -1.99
C HIS A 196 -12.56 -12.58 -0.72
N PRO A 197 -12.57 -13.68 0.06
CA PRO A 197 -11.80 -13.79 1.30
C PRO A 197 -10.32 -13.48 1.12
N SER A 198 -9.68 -13.98 0.06
CA SER A 198 -8.26 -13.70 -0.22
C SER A 198 -7.95 -12.20 -0.32
N ALA A 199 -8.80 -11.41 -1.00
CA ALA A 199 -8.58 -9.96 -1.12
C ALA A 199 -8.68 -9.23 0.22
N ARG A 200 -9.64 -9.62 1.06
CA ARG A 200 -9.86 -9.02 2.38
C ARG A 200 -8.80 -9.41 3.39
N GLN A 201 -8.43 -10.69 3.39
CA GLN A 201 -7.39 -11.24 4.26
C GLN A 201 -6.02 -10.67 3.89
N SER A 202 -5.73 -10.48 2.59
CA SER A 202 -4.48 -9.83 2.13
C SER A 202 -4.38 -8.39 2.64
N ALA A 203 -5.45 -7.60 2.51
CA ALA A 203 -5.52 -6.23 3.03
C ALA A 203 -5.29 -6.16 4.55
N GLY A 204 -5.98 -7.02 5.30
CA GLY A 204 -5.79 -7.12 6.76
C GLY A 204 -4.37 -7.50 7.16
N SER A 205 -3.80 -8.51 6.50
CA SER A 205 -2.44 -9.00 6.77
C SER A 205 -1.35 -8.01 6.37
N PHE A 206 -1.55 -7.26 5.28
CA PHE A 206 -0.64 -6.18 4.89
C PHE A 206 -0.66 -5.04 5.91
N SER A 207 -1.85 -4.65 6.37
CA SER A 207 -1.99 -3.65 7.44
C SER A 207 -1.31 -4.09 8.74
N LEU A 208 -1.42 -5.38 9.09
CA LEU A 208 -0.68 -5.96 10.21
C LEU A 208 0.84 -5.89 10.02
N LEU A 209 1.35 -6.17 8.81
CA LEU A 209 2.77 -6.03 8.51
C LEU A 209 3.25 -4.61 8.82
N ILE A 210 2.56 -3.61 8.27
CA ILE A 210 2.88 -2.19 8.52
C ILE A 210 2.82 -1.86 10.02
N HIS A 211 1.80 -2.34 10.73
CA HIS A 211 1.67 -2.12 12.16
C HIS A 211 2.83 -2.68 12.98
N ARG A 212 3.30 -3.88 12.64
CA ARG A 212 4.46 -4.50 13.31
C ARG A 212 5.75 -3.73 13.05
N LEU A 213 5.96 -3.24 11.82
CA LEU A 213 7.11 -2.42 11.49
C LEU A 213 7.11 -1.09 12.25
N VAL A 214 5.94 -0.45 12.38
CA VAL A 214 5.76 0.76 13.20
C VAL A 214 6.01 0.48 14.68
N ALA A 215 5.65 -0.71 15.17
CA ALA A 215 5.92 -1.15 16.53
C ALA A 215 7.41 -1.50 16.79
N GLY A 216 8.24 -1.53 15.75
CA GLY A 216 9.70 -1.71 15.85
C GLY A 216 10.21 -3.10 15.50
N ASP A 217 9.39 -3.98 14.95
CA ASP A 217 9.86 -5.28 14.45
C ASP A 217 10.83 -5.11 13.27
N SER A 218 11.75 -6.07 13.12
CA SER A 218 12.53 -6.19 11.89
C SER A 218 11.65 -6.62 10.71
N LEU A 219 12.10 -6.37 9.47
CA LEU A 219 11.40 -6.83 8.26
C LEU A 219 11.14 -8.35 8.28
N ALA A 220 12.13 -9.13 8.70
CA ALA A 220 12.03 -10.59 8.76
C ALA A 220 11.06 -11.05 9.86
N ASP A 221 11.12 -10.45 11.05
CA ASP A 221 10.23 -10.82 12.16
C ASP A 221 8.78 -10.43 11.86
N ALA A 222 8.56 -9.24 11.29
CA ALA A 222 7.24 -8.78 10.89
C ALA A 222 6.64 -9.70 9.81
N ALA A 223 7.42 -10.07 8.78
CA ALA A 223 6.99 -10.99 7.73
C ALA A 223 6.67 -12.39 8.29
N ALA A 224 7.53 -12.94 9.16
CA ALA A 224 7.33 -14.25 9.78
C ALA A 224 6.08 -14.26 10.67
N ALA A 225 5.86 -13.22 11.46
CA ALA A 225 4.70 -13.12 12.34
C ALA A 225 3.39 -12.96 11.57
N VAL A 226 3.37 -12.18 10.48
CA VAL A 226 2.19 -12.08 9.61
C VAL A 226 1.89 -13.42 8.94
N LEU A 227 2.90 -14.13 8.46
CA LEU A 227 2.72 -15.45 7.86
C LEU A 227 2.16 -16.48 8.84
N ASP A 228 2.68 -16.50 10.08
CA ASP A 228 2.14 -17.35 11.14
C ASP A 228 0.69 -16.98 11.49
N GLY A 229 0.41 -15.68 11.60
CA GLY A 229 -0.94 -15.15 11.82
C GLY A 229 -1.93 -15.58 10.73
N VAL A 230 -1.52 -15.50 9.45
CA VAL A 230 -2.34 -15.94 8.31
C VAL A 230 -2.64 -17.44 8.39
N ARG A 231 -1.65 -18.28 8.72
CA ARG A 231 -1.87 -19.74 8.90
C ARG A 231 -2.84 -20.05 10.03
N GLY A 232 -2.90 -19.19 11.05
CA GLY A 232 -3.83 -19.29 12.16
C GLY A 232 -5.23 -18.75 11.89
N LEU A 233 -5.48 -18.09 10.76
CA LEU A 233 -6.79 -17.53 10.44
C LEU A 233 -7.82 -18.64 10.24
N LYS A 234 -9.00 -18.45 10.84
CA LYS A 234 -10.16 -19.27 10.54
C LYS A 234 -10.65 -18.97 9.12
N ASP A 235 -10.91 -20.01 8.34
CA ASP A 235 -11.42 -19.90 6.97
C ASP A 235 -10.48 -19.09 6.05
N VAL A 236 -9.17 -19.28 6.21
CA VAL A 236 -8.14 -18.68 5.34
C VAL A 236 -8.31 -19.13 3.89
N ALA A 237 -8.27 -18.20 2.96
CA ALA A 237 -8.16 -18.50 1.54
C ALA A 237 -6.76 -19.05 1.28
N ALA A 238 -6.66 -20.27 0.75
CA ALA A 238 -5.39 -21.00 0.64
C ALA A 238 -4.32 -20.24 -0.16
N GLU A 239 -4.75 -19.42 -1.11
CA GLU A 239 -3.86 -18.63 -1.98
C GLU A 239 -2.99 -17.65 -1.19
N LEU A 240 -3.51 -17.06 -0.11
CA LEU A 240 -2.76 -16.07 0.67
C LEU A 240 -1.53 -16.66 1.38
N PRO A 241 -1.63 -17.67 2.27
CA PRO A 241 -0.46 -18.27 2.89
C PRO A 241 0.48 -18.88 1.84
N GLU A 242 -0.04 -19.51 0.79
CA GLU A 242 0.78 -20.10 -0.27
C GLU A 242 1.67 -19.05 -0.96
N ARG A 243 1.11 -17.88 -1.30
CA ARG A 243 1.85 -16.78 -1.92
C ARG A 243 2.86 -16.12 -0.98
N LEU A 244 2.49 -15.87 0.27
CA LEU A 244 3.42 -15.31 1.26
C LEU A 244 4.56 -16.27 1.61
N GLU A 245 4.30 -17.57 1.70
CA GLU A 245 5.33 -18.59 1.86
C GLU A 245 6.28 -18.63 0.67
N ALA A 246 5.76 -18.49 -0.55
CA ALA A 246 6.57 -18.39 -1.74
C ALA A 246 7.46 -17.14 -1.72
N ALA A 247 6.93 -15.98 -1.36
CA ALA A 247 7.69 -14.74 -1.25
C ALA A 247 8.87 -14.86 -0.28
N VAL A 248 8.61 -15.32 0.96
CA VAL A 248 9.65 -15.50 1.99
C VAL A 248 10.69 -16.54 1.56
N ARG A 249 10.26 -17.66 0.97
CA ARG A 249 11.15 -18.71 0.48
C ARG A 249 12.05 -18.20 -0.64
N CYS A 250 11.48 -17.52 -1.64
CA CYS A 250 12.21 -16.99 -2.79
C CYS A 250 13.22 -15.92 -2.37
N ALA A 251 12.87 -15.05 -1.42
CA ALA A 251 13.79 -14.03 -0.89
C ALA A 251 15.05 -14.66 -0.26
N GLY A 252 14.94 -15.85 0.34
CA GLY A 252 16.08 -16.59 0.89
C GLY A 252 16.98 -17.28 -0.13
N THR A 253 16.60 -17.31 -1.42
CA THR A 253 17.33 -18.01 -2.49
C THR A 253 18.06 -17.08 -3.48
N GLY A 254 17.87 -15.76 -3.34
CA GLY A 254 18.44 -14.75 -4.21
C GLY A 254 17.39 -13.97 -5.02
N VAL A 255 17.87 -13.01 -5.81
CA VAL A 255 17.02 -12.19 -6.69
C VAL A 255 16.60 -13.02 -7.90
N LEU A 256 15.29 -13.12 -8.13
CA LEU A 256 14.67 -13.81 -9.24
C LEU A 256 14.76 -12.94 -10.49
N SER A 257 14.84 -13.58 -11.66
CA SER A 257 14.51 -12.87 -12.89
C SER A 257 13.03 -12.44 -12.91
N PRO A 258 12.66 -11.39 -13.66
CA PRO A 258 11.27 -10.97 -13.81
C PRO A 258 10.31 -12.10 -14.22
N GLU A 259 10.77 -12.97 -15.12
CA GLU A 259 10.01 -14.13 -15.61
C GLU A 259 9.80 -15.18 -14.50
N GLU A 260 10.83 -15.44 -13.68
CA GLU A 260 10.72 -16.31 -12.51
C GLU A 260 9.85 -15.70 -11.41
N LEU A 261 9.92 -14.38 -11.20
CA LEU A 261 9.08 -13.66 -10.25
C LEU A 261 7.60 -13.86 -10.59
N VAL A 262 7.20 -13.59 -11.84
CA VAL A 262 5.81 -13.77 -12.29
C VAL A 262 5.38 -15.24 -12.16
N TRP A 263 6.26 -16.18 -12.51
CA TRP A 263 5.98 -17.61 -12.41
C TRP A 263 5.76 -18.07 -10.96
N GLN A 264 6.60 -17.62 -10.03
CA GLN A 264 6.58 -18.08 -8.63
C GLN A 264 5.54 -17.35 -7.78
N LEU A 265 5.39 -16.04 -7.97
CA LEU A 265 4.62 -15.16 -7.08
C LEU A 265 3.34 -14.61 -7.73
N GLY A 266 3.23 -14.69 -9.05
CA GLY A 266 2.14 -14.08 -9.80
C GLY A 266 2.50 -12.69 -10.32
N GLY A 267 1.57 -12.11 -11.07
CA GLY A 267 1.79 -10.83 -11.74
C GLY A 267 1.30 -9.61 -10.96
N GLY A 268 0.80 -9.79 -9.74
CA GLY A 268 0.24 -8.71 -8.93
C GLY A 268 -1.26 -8.45 -9.15
N TRP A 269 -1.91 -9.13 -10.11
CA TRP A 269 -3.31 -8.90 -10.50
C TRP A 269 -4.36 -9.05 -9.38
N VAL A 270 -4.03 -9.89 -8.39
CA VAL A 270 -4.88 -10.17 -7.23
C VAL A 270 -4.12 -9.84 -5.96
N ALA A 271 -4.86 -9.53 -4.91
CA ALA A 271 -4.29 -8.94 -3.69
C ALA A 271 -3.19 -9.80 -3.05
N GLU A 272 -3.34 -11.13 -3.02
CA GLU A 272 -2.30 -12.00 -2.46
C GLU A 272 -1.02 -12.02 -3.31
N GLU A 273 -1.13 -11.83 -4.63
CA GLU A 273 0.03 -11.76 -5.53
C GLU A 273 0.73 -10.42 -5.38
N ALA A 274 0.00 -9.30 -5.40
CA ALA A 274 0.58 -7.97 -5.22
C ALA A 274 1.32 -7.87 -3.89
N PHE A 275 0.69 -8.37 -2.82
CA PHE A 275 1.31 -8.40 -1.51
C PHE A 275 2.59 -9.26 -1.49
N ALA A 276 2.53 -10.46 -2.09
CA ALA A 276 3.68 -11.35 -2.14
C ALA A 276 4.85 -10.77 -2.94
N VAL A 277 4.59 -10.12 -4.08
CA VAL A 277 5.64 -9.50 -4.90
C VAL A 277 6.28 -8.32 -4.17
N GLY A 278 5.49 -7.40 -3.61
CA GLY A 278 6.01 -6.27 -2.85
C GLY A 278 6.82 -6.71 -1.62
N LEU A 279 6.32 -7.70 -0.87
CA LEU A 279 7.04 -8.28 0.27
C LEU A 279 8.33 -8.99 -0.16
N TYR A 280 8.26 -9.78 -1.24
CA TYR A 280 9.43 -10.45 -1.80
C TYR A 280 10.51 -9.44 -2.19
N ALA A 281 10.15 -8.38 -2.91
CA ALA A 281 11.09 -7.38 -3.38
C ALA A 281 11.86 -6.78 -2.20
N VAL A 282 11.15 -6.38 -1.15
CA VAL A 282 11.74 -5.85 0.09
C VAL A 282 12.67 -6.87 0.77
N LEU A 283 12.23 -8.12 0.94
CA LEU A 283 13.02 -9.12 1.65
C LEU A 283 14.24 -9.57 0.84
N ALA A 284 14.12 -9.70 -0.48
CA ALA A 284 15.19 -10.16 -1.37
C ALA A 284 16.31 -9.13 -1.52
N THR A 285 16.00 -7.83 -1.35
CA THR A 285 16.98 -6.75 -1.40
C THR A 285 17.45 -6.27 -0.04
N ALA A 286 16.97 -6.89 1.05
CA ALA A 286 17.32 -6.49 2.39
C ALA A 286 18.83 -6.60 2.65
N PRO A 287 19.47 -5.59 3.26
CA PRO A 287 20.89 -5.65 3.56
C PRO A 287 21.20 -6.80 4.53
N GLY A 288 22.16 -7.64 4.15
CA GLY A 288 22.73 -8.62 5.08
C GLY A 288 23.52 -7.94 6.22
N PRO A 289 23.91 -8.69 7.27
CA PRO A 289 24.61 -8.14 8.44
C PRO A 289 25.89 -7.36 8.12
N ASP A 290 26.58 -7.73 7.04
CA ASP A 290 27.83 -7.12 6.59
C ASP A 290 27.63 -6.11 5.43
N SER A 291 26.39 -5.81 5.07
CA SER A 291 26.08 -4.89 3.96
C SER A 291 26.33 -3.43 4.36
N THR A 292 26.80 -2.64 3.40
CA THR A 292 26.96 -1.18 3.52
C THR A 292 25.82 -0.41 2.83
N LEU A 293 24.79 -1.13 2.37
CA LEU A 293 23.66 -0.53 1.66
C LEU A 293 22.88 0.38 2.61
N SER A 294 22.71 1.65 2.23
CA SER A 294 21.93 2.62 2.98
C SER A 294 20.43 2.30 2.92
N PRO A 295 19.61 2.85 3.84
CA PRO A 295 18.15 2.79 3.73
C PRO A 295 17.64 3.23 2.35
N GLU A 296 18.21 4.31 1.79
CA GLU A 296 17.90 4.78 0.44
C GLU A 296 18.30 3.77 -0.66
N GLY A 297 19.48 3.17 -0.54
CA GLY A 297 19.92 2.14 -1.48
C GLY A 297 19.03 0.89 -1.45
N HIS A 298 18.55 0.51 -0.26
CA HIS A 298 17.58 -0.58 -0.12
C HIS A 298 16.23 -0.20 -0.74
N PHE A 299 15.74 1.02 -0.52
CA PHE A 299 14.52 1.52 -1.14
C PHE A 299 14.57 1.43 -2.66
N ARG A 300 15.62 1.97 -3.28
CA ARG A 300 15.79 1.92 -4.74
C ARG A 300 15.84 0.49 -5.28
N ALA A 301 16.59 -0.38 -4.63
CA ALA A 301 16.71 -1.78 -5.05
C ALA A 301 15.37 -2.51 -4.97
N ALA A 302 14.63 -2.34 -3.87
CA ALA A 302 13.33 -2.98 -3.67
C ALA A 302 12.30 -2.47 -4.68
N ILE A 303 12.21 -1.15 -4.89
CA ILE A 303 11.27 -0.57 -5.87
C ILE A 303 11.62 -1.05 -7.28
N ALA A 304 12.90 -1.02 -7.68
CA ALA A 304 13.31 -1.50 -8.99
C ALA A 304 12.95 -2.98 -9.20
N LEU A 305 13.12 -3.84 -8.19
CA LEU A 305 12.74 -5.25 -8.28
C LEU A 305 11.21 -5.43 -8.33
N ALA A 306 10.45 -4.60 -7.61
CA ALA A 306 9.00 -4.65 -7.58
C ALA A 306 8.35 -4.22 -8.90
N VAL A 307 8.89 -3.21 -9.61
CA VAL A 307 8.23 -2.65 -10.80
C VAL A 307 8.62 -3.32 -12.12
N ASN A 308 9.77 -4.02 -12.16
CA ASN A 308 10.29 -4.61 -13.41
C ASN A 308 9.81 -6.03 -13.63
N HIS A 309 8.50 -6.21 -13.84
CA HIS A 309 7.89 -7.46 -14.25
C HIS A 309 6.71 -7.24 -15.21
N SER A 310 6.22 -8.30 -15.86
CA SER A 310 5.15 -8.22 -16.88
C SER A 310 3.73 -8.14 -16.29
N GLY A 311 3.53 -7.33 -15.26
CA GLY A 311 2.32 -7.38 -14.44
C GLY A 311 1.85 -6.02 -13.93
N ASP A 312 1.23 -6.05 -12.76
CA ASP A 312 0.65 -4.93 -12.03
C ASP A 312 1.72 -4.15 -11.24
N SER A 313 2.61 -3.50 -11.99
CA SER A 313 3.88 -2.96 -11.48
C SER A 313 3.73 -1.77 -10.53
N ASP A 314 2.69 -0.95 -10.67
CA ASP A 314 2.39 0.16 -9.77
C ASP A 314 1.98 -0.34 -8.38
N SER A 315 1.05 -1.29 -8.30
CA SER A 315 0.61 -1.90 -7.04
C SER A 315 1.72 -2.63 -6.29
N THR A 316 2.57 -3.39 -6.99
CA THR A 316 3.70 -4.06 -6.34
C THR A 316 4.77 -3.07 -5.86
N GLY A 317 5.04 -2.03 -6.66
CA GLY A 317 5.91 -0.91 -6.29
C GLY A 317 5.39 -0.15 -5.07
N SER A 318 4.10 0.19 -5.07
CA SER A 318 3.41 0.89 -3.98
C SER A 318 3.51 0.14 -2.66
N ILE A 319 3.23 -1.17 -2.66
CA ILE A 319 3.33 -2.03 -1.48
C ILE A 319 4.77 -2.07 -0.95
N ALA A 320 5.77 -2.27 -1.82
CA ALA A 320 7.18 -2.27 -1.42
C ALA A 320 7.59 -0.92 -0.81
N GLY A 321 7.15 0.18 -1.42
CA GLY A 321 7.39 1.53 -0.96
C GLY A 321 6.74 1.84 0.39
N ASN A 322 5.50 1.42 0.61
CA ASN A 322 4.83 1.52 1.90
C ASN A 322 5.59 0.78 3.01
N ILE A 323 6.05 -0.46 2.74
CA ILE A 323 6.78 -1.28 3.71
C ILE A 323 8.06 -0.58 4.14
N LEU A 324 8.89 -0.16 3.18
CA LEU A 324 10.18 0.45 3.48
C LEU A 324 10.04 1.85 4.08
N GLY A 325 9.06 2.61 3.62
CA GLY A 325 8.71 3.90 4.19
C GLY A 325 8.20 3.79 5.64
N ALA A 326 7.39 2.78 5.95
CA ALA A 326 6.98 2.50 7.32
C ALA A 326 8.15 2.04 8.20
N PHE A 327 9.08 1.25 7.63
CA PHE A 327 10.22 0.69 8.35
C PHE A 327 11.34 1.72 8.64
N TYR A 328 11.78 2.45 7.63
CA TYR A 328 12.87 3.42 7.72
C TYR A 328 12.42 4.87 7.94
N GLY A 329 11.13 5.19 7.72
CA GLY A 329 10.66 6.57 7.68
C GLY A 329 11.12 7.30 6.41
N GLU A 330 11.08 8.63 6.43
CA GLU A 330 11.48 9.45 5.27
C GLU A 330 12.96 9.32 4.89
N GLU A 331 13.82 8.81 5.79
CA GLU A 331 15.26 8.69 5.54
C GLU A 331 15.61 7.75 4.37
N CYS A 332 14.75 6.79 4.04
CA CYS A 332 14.97 5.92 2.89
C CYS A 332 14.52 6.51 1.55
N LEU A 333 13.86 7.67 1.54
CA LEU A 333 13.26 8.21 0.33
C LEU A 333 14.29 9.09 -0.42
N PRO A 334 14.63 8.77 -1.68
CA PRO A 334 15.53 9.60 -2.45
C PRO A 334 14.97 10.99 -2.69
N GLN A 335 15.75 12.04 -2.41
CA GLN A 335 15.28 13.42 -2.53
C GLN A 335 14.94 13.76 -3.99
N GLU A 336 15.74 13.30 -4.95
CA GLU A 336 15.49 13.52 -6.37
C GLU A 336 14.22 12.83 -6.88
N TRP A 337 13.80 11.74 -6.24
CA TRP A 337 12.54 11.08 -6.56
C TRP A 337 11.37 11.85 -5.98
N LEU A 338 11.50 12.37 -4.75
CA LEU A 338 10.51 13.26 -4.15
C LEU A 338 10.33 14.56 -4.95
N ASP A 339 11.41 15.11 -5.49
CA ASP A 339 11.37 16.30 -6.34
C ASP A 339 10.68 16.03 -7.70
N ALA A 340 10.74 14.78 -8.18
CA ALA A 340 10.11 14.33 -9.42
C ALA A 340 8.65 13.84 -9.23
N LEU A 341 8.27 13.50 -7.99
CA LEU A 341 6.95 13.02 -7.64
C LEU A 341 5.90 14.11 -7.91
N GLU A 342 4.75 13.70 -8.43
CA GLU A 342 3.63 14.61 -8.62
C GLU A 342 2.98 14.97 -7.29
N ALA A 343 2.78 16.28 -7.08
CA ALA A 343 2.02 16.83 -5.96
C ALA A 343 2.38 16.24 -4.57
N PRO A 344 3.68 16.16 -4.19
CA PRO A 344 4.10 15.58 -2.90
C PRO A 344 3.48 16.33 -1.71
N ASP A 345 3.15 17.61 -1.86
CA ASP A 345 2.48 18.42 -0.85
C ASP A 345 1.07 17.91 -0.50
N VAL A 346 0.34 17.30 -1.44
CA VAL A 346 -0.98 16.70 -1.18
C VAL A 346 -0.82 15.46 -0.29
N ILE A 347 0.17 14.63 -0.59
CA ILE A 347 0.50 13.43 0.20
C ILE A 347 0.98 13.83 1.60
N ARG A 348 1.86 14.84 1.68
CA ARG A 348 2.33 15.39 2.96
C ARG A 348 1.20 16.00 3.77
N GLY A 349 0.26 16.70 3.14
CA GLY A 349 -0.92 17.25 3.81
C GLY A 349 -1.79 16.18 4.45
N MET A 350 -2.07 15.07 3.74
CA MET A 350 -2.77 13.93 4.33
C MET A 350 -1.98 13.26 5.46
N ALA A 351 -0.67 13.12 5.29
CA ALA A 351 0.22 12.59 6.33
C ALA A 351 0.17 13.46 7.60
N ASP A 352 0.25 14.78 7.46
CA ASP A 352 0.18 15.73 8.57
C ASP A 352 -1.19 15.70 9.27
N LEU A 353 -2.30 15.53 8.54
CA LEU A 353 -3.63 15.32 9.13
C LEU A 353 -3.67 14.04 9.97
N LEU A 354 -3.16 12.92 9.45
CA LEU A 354 -3.09 11.66 10.19
C LEU A 354 -2.21 11.77 11.43
N VAL A 355 -1.05 12.43 11.33
CA VAL A 355 -0.19 12.73 12.47
C VAL A 355 -0.95 13.55 13.51
N GLY A 356 -1.66 14.59 13.09
CA GLY A 356 -2.42 15.46 13.96
C GLY A 356 -3.45 14.72 14.82
N VAL A 357 -4.17 13.75 14.25
CA VAL A 357 -5.20 13.01 14.98
C VAL A 357 -4.67 11.79 15.75
N THR A 358 -3.44 11.36 15.50
CA THR A 358 -2.82 10.19 16.18
C THR A 358 -1.82 10.56 17.26
N THR A 359 -1.40 11.84 17.34
CA THR A 359 -0.39 12.32 18.30
C THR A 359 -0.89 13.43 19.22
N ALA A 360 -2.15 13.87 19.04
CA ALA A 360 -2.79 14.91 19.86
C ALA A 360 -3.11 14.47 21.29
#